data_AF-A0AAI8PBH3-F1
#
_entry.id   AF-A0AAI8PBH3-F1
#
_cell.length_a   1.000
_cell.length_b   1.000
_cell.length_c   1.000
_cell.angle_alpha   90.00
_cell.angle_beta   90.00
_cell.angle_gamma   90.00
#
_symmetry.space_group_name_H-M   'P 1'
#
loop_
_entity.id
_entity.type
_entity.pdbx_description
1 polymer ?
#
loop_
_entity_poly.entity_id
_entity_poly.type
_entity_poly.pdbx_seq_one_letter_code
_entity_poly.pdbx_strand_id
1 'polypeptide(L)'
;MSDELDVKKSFLKRSKKTLSGLEAQKEAELHASAAISDLAAWKAIYKLCLDLRNFEIQQLVQRNNFFMIFQGVLLAGVCQSAGQIPVVSFLICLVGFGTSLLQTAMAAGAKYWQVHWEINTQRSEKAMTKITQYHRVLRGQLNKRGVPIDKDLESKLENRMLMVHLFEEDSNKEAIEKSLWDSRPYAHFTNRFIMRKFSSSRIPIYAGIFLSIVWFLLMLCTVRFEGLDWKVLDFITGFPRKL
;
A
#
# COMPACT_ATOMS: atom_id res chain seq x y z
N MET A 1 17.39 30.35 -11.52
CA MET A 1 16.30 31.36 -11.48
C MET A 1 16.29 32.30 -12.69
N SER A 2 17.41 32.44 -13.43
CA SER A 2 17.45 33.21 -14.68
C SER A 2 16.89 32.46 -15.91
N ASP A 3 16.99 31.13 -15.96
CA ASP A 3 16.54 30.36 -17.15
C ASP A 3 15.00 30.28 -17.30
N GLU A 4 14.23 30.29 -16.22
CA GLU A 4 12.76 30.28 -16.29
C GLU A 4 12.18 31.61 -16.81
N LEU A 5 12.90 32.72 -16.61
CA LEU A 5 12.48 34.05 -17.05
C LEU A 5 12.71 34.25 -18.56
N ASP A 6 13.74 33.62 -19.14
CA ASP A 6 14.03 33.70 -20.57
C ASP A 6 13.13 32.78 -21.43
N VAL A 7 12.71 31.63 -20.90
CA VAL A 7 11.68 30.79 -21.56
C VAL A 7 10.33 31.53 -21.60
N LYS A 8 9.97 32.25 -20.54
CA LYS A 8 8.71 33.00 -20.45
C LYS A 8 8.68 34.21 -21.39
N LYS A 9 9.81 34.90 -21.55
CA LYS A 9 9.94 36.05 -22.48
C LYS A 9 9.96 35.62 -23.95
N SER A 10 10.55 34.49 -24.29
CA SER A 10 10.54 33.98 -25.66
C SER A 10 9.15 33.54 -26.12
N PHE A 11 8.34 32.96 -25.21
CA PHE A 11 6.94 32.60 -25.49
C PHE A 11 6.04 33.83 -25.69
N LEU A 12 6.20 34.88 -24.88
CA LEU A 12 5.39 36.10 -25.00
C LEU A 12 5.68 36.90 -26.27
N LYS A 13 6.92 36.84 -26.80
CA LYS A 13 7.30 37.58 -28.01
C LYS A 13 6.81 36.94 -29.32
N ARG A 14 6.39 35.66 -29.28
CA ARG A 14 5.83 34.93 -30.45
C ARG A 14 4.33 35.13 -30.64
N SER A 15 3.64 35.78 -29.69
CA SER A 15 2.18 35.91 -29.62
C SER A 15 1.54 37.02 -30.48
N LYS A 16 2.28 37.65 -31.40
CA LYS A 16 1.74 38.68 -32.32
C LYS A 16 1.92 38.32 -33.80
N LYS A 17 1.77 37.04 -34.14
CA LYS A 17 1.55 36.63 -35.53
C LYS A 17 0.16 36.02 -35.60
N THR A 18 -0.74 36.64 -36.36
CA THR A 18 -2.07 36.10 -36.65
C THR A 18 -1.87 34.80 -37.42
N LEU A 19 -1.78 33.68 -36.70
CA LEU A 19 -1.73 32.33 -37.29
C LEU A 19 -3.00 32.14 -38.10
N SER A 20 -2.87 31.58 -39.30
CA SER A 20 -4.05 31.16 -40.07
C SER A 20 -4.85 30.15 -39.23
N GLY A 21 -6.19 30.15 -39.36
CA GLY A 21 -7.05 29.25 -38.56
C GLY A 21 -6.65 27.77 -38.65
N LEU A 22 -6.03 27.37 -39.77
CA LEU A 22 -5.51 26.03 -40.01
C LEU A 22 -4.23 25.72 -39.21
N GLU A 23 -3.33 26.69 -39.05
CA GLU A 23 -2.12 26.52 -38.23
C GLU A 23 -2.46 26.45 -36.75
N ALA A 24 -3.41 27.28 -36.30
CA ALA A 24 -3.89 27.27 -34.91
C ALA A 24 -4.61 25.95 -34.56
N GLN A 25 -5.34 25.38 -35.53
CA GLN A 25 -5.95 24.05 -35.39
C GLN A 25 -4.89 22.94 -35.28
N LYS A 26 -3.89 22.92 -36.17
CA LYS A 26 -2.80 21.93 -36.13
C LYS A 26 -1.99 21.99 -34.85
N GLU A 27 -1.69 23.18 -34.35
CA GLU A 27 -0.98 23.36 -33.08
C GLU A 27 -1.80 22.81 -31.90
N ALA A 28 -3.11 23.06 -31.88
CA ALA A 28 -4.00 22.54 -30.84
C ALA A 28 -4.14 21.01 -30.89
N GLU A 29 -4.26 20.43 -32.08
CA GLU A 29 -4.29 18.98 -32.29
C GLU A 29 -2.98 18.32 -31.84
N LEU A 30 -1.84 18.93 -32.14
CA LEU A 30 -0.53 18.47 -31.69
C LEU A 30 -0.42 18.47 -30.15
N HIS A 31 -0.84 19.56 -29.50
CA HIS A 31 -0.84 19.65 -28.03
C HIS A 31 -1.79 18.63 -27.37
N ALA A 32 -2.97 18.42 -27.95
CA ALA A 32 -3.92 17.42 -27.47
C ALA A 32 -3.39 16.00 -27.66
N SER A 33 -2.75 15.71 -28.80
CA SER A 33 -2.12 14.42 -29.09
C SER A 33 -0.94 14.12 -28.15
N ALA A 34 -0.04 15.09 -27.94
CA ALA A 34 1.10 14.94 -27.03
C ALA A 34 0.65 14.57 -25.61
N ALA A 35 -0.38 15.24 -25.12
CA ALA A 35 -0.83 15.00 -23.76
C ALA A 35 -1.70 13.73 -23.62
N ILE A 36 -2.34 13.28 -24.70
CA ILE A 36 -2.91 11.92 -24.75
C ILE A 36 -1.82 10.87 -24.60
N SER A 37 -0.65 11.09 -25.22
CA SER A 37 0.53 10.22 -25.07
C SER A 37 1.07 10.26 -23.65
N ASP A 38 1.26 11.45 -23.07
CA ASP A 38 1.73 11.60 -21.68
C ASP A 38 0.78 10.91 -20.69
N LEU A 39 -0.52 11.08 -20.86
CA LEU A 39 -1.52 10.40 -20.03
C LEU A 39 -1.43 8.87 -20.18
N ALA A 40 -1.22 8.36 -21.40
CA ALA A 40 -1.03 6.93 -21.63
C ALA A 40 0.21 6.40 -20.89
N ALA A 41 1.31 7.16 -20.91
CA ALA A 41 2.52 6.84 -20.14
C ALA A 41 2.24 6.84 -18.63
N TRP A 42 1.54 7.85 -18.10
CA TRP A 42 1.17 7.90 -16.69
C TRP A 42 0.23 6.77 -16.27
N LYS A 43 -0.70 6.37 -17.14
CA LYS A 43 -1.56 5.20 -16.90
C LYS A 43 -0.76 3.90 -16.84
N ALA A 44 0.26 3.76 -17.69
CA ALA A 44 1.16 2.60 -17.66
C ALA A 44 1.97 2.56 -16.35
N ILE A 45 2.52 3.70 -15.91
CA ILE A 45 3.23 3.83 -14.62
C ILE A 45 2.29 3.50 -13.45
N TYR A 46 1.08 4.06 -13.47
CA TYR A 46 0.06 3.80 -12.44
C TYR A 46 -0.27 2.30 -12.34
N LYS A 47 -0.51 1.65 -13.49
CA LYS A 47 -0.77 0.22 -13.54
C LYS A 47 0.42 -0.59 -13.00
N LEU A 48 1.63 -0.25 -13.41
CA LEU A 48 2.85 -0.89 -12.92
C LEU A 48 2.98 -0.77 -11.39
N CYS A 49 2.72 0.42 -10.82
CA CYS A 49 2.75 0.61 -9.37
C CYS A 49 1.68 -0.23 -8.64
N LEU A 50 0.48 -0.37 -9.20
CA LEU A 50 -0.56 -1.25 -8.65
C LEU A 50 -0.14 -2.73 -8.70
N ASP A 51 0.41 -3.17 -9.82
CA ASP A 51 0.86 -4.55 -10.01
C ASP A 51 2.00 -4.88 -9.02
N LEU A 52 2.97 -3.98 -8.86
CA LEU A 52 4.07 -4.12 -7.88
C LEU A 52 3.57 -4.12 -6.44
N ARG A 53 2.60 -3.25 -6.10
CA ARG A 53 1.98 -3.26 -4.77
C ARG A 53 1.26 -4.59 -4.48
N ASN A 54 0.49 -5.11 -5.44
CA ASN A 54 -0.20 -6.39 -5.30
C ASN A 54 0.78 -7.55 -5.16
N PHE A 55 1.85 -7.54 -5.95
CA PHE A 55 2.94 -8.50 -5.86
C PHE A 55 3.59 -8.49 -4.47
N GLU A 56 3.92 -7.32 -3.92
CA GLU A 56 4.48 -7.21 -2.56
C GLU A 56 3.53 -7.75 -1.48
N ILE A 57 2.22 -7.49 -1.61
CA ILE A 57 1.22 -8.04 -0.69
C ILE A 57 1.19 -9.57 -0.78
N GLN A 58 1.18 -10.14 -1.99
CA GLN A 58 1.20 -11.59 -2.19
C GLN A 58 2.46 -12.23 -1.61
N GLN A 59 3.63 -11.64 -1.86
CA GLN A 59 4.88 -12.14 -1.29
C GLN A 59 4.92 -12.03 0.23
N LEU A 60 4.39 -10.95 0.81
CA LEU A 60 4.30 -10.80 2.25
C LEU A 60 3.46 -11.91 2.87
N VAL A 61 2.30 -12.24 2.29
CA VAL A 61 1.44 -13.33 2.76
C VAL A 61 2.18 -14.67 2.67
N GLN A 62 2.82 -14.96 1.53
CA GLN A 62 3.55 -16.21 1.34
C GLN A 62 4.71 -16.36 2.34
N ARG A 63 5.56 -15.35 2.49
CA ARG A 63 6.69 -15.37 3.43
C ARG A 63 6.22 -15.41 4.88
N ASN A 64 5.20 -14.65 5.23
CA ASN A 64 4.68 -14.65 6.61
C ASN A 64 4.06 -16.00 6.98
N ASN A 65 3.32 -16.63 6.07
CA ASN A 65 2.76 -17.96 6.29
C ASN A 65 3.85 -19.02 6.50
N PHE A 66 4.96 -18.93 5.76
CA PHE A 66 6.11 -19.81 5.99
C PHE A 66 6.66 -19.71 7.42
N PHE A 67 6.91 -18.49 7.92
CA PHE A 67 7.39 -18.30 9.30
C PHE A 67 6.39 -18.79 10.35
N MET A 68 5.10 -18.54 10.14
CA MET A 68 4.04 -19.01 11.05
C MET A 68 3.99 -20.53 11.14
N ILE A 69 4.03 -21.24 10.01
CA ILE A 69 4.02 -22.71 9.98
C ILE A 69 5.31 -23.25 10.60
N PHE A 70 6.46 -22.69 10.25
CA PHE A 70 7.75 -23.11 10.78
C PHE A 70 7.80 -22.99 12.31
N GLN A 71 7.36 -21.85 12.87
CA GLN A 71 7.27 -21.67 14.31
C GLN A 71 6.25 -22.60 14.97
N GLY A 72 5.14 -22.92 14.30
CA GLY A 72 4.20 -23.94 14.77
C GLY A 72 4.84 -25.32 14.91
N VAL A 73 5.66 -25.72 13.92
CA VAL A 73 6.42 -26.99 13.97
C VAL A 73 7.46 -26.97 15.09
N LEU A 74 8.20 -25.86 15.26
CA LEU A 74 9.15 -25.74 16.37
C LEU A 74 8.46 -25.86 17.73
N LEU A 75 7.32 -25.18 17.91
CA LEU A 75 6.56 -25.22 19.16
C LEU A 75 6.04 -26.63 19.45
N ALA A 76 5.52 -27.32 18.43
CA ALA A 76 5.11 -28.73 18.55
C ALA A 76 6.30 -29.63 18.94
N GLY A 77 7.47 -29.38 18.35
CA GLY A 77 8.72 -30.06 18.69
C GLY A 77 9.14 -29.87 20.15
N VAL A 78 9.04 -28.65 20.69
CA VAL A 78 9.28 -28.39 22.13
C VAL A 78 8.28 -29.11 23.01
N CYS A 79 6.99 -29.06 22.65
CA CYS A 79 5.92 -29.72 23.41
C CYS A 79 6.09 -31.24 23.43
N GLN A 80 6.54 -31.84 22.32
CA GLN A 80 6.82 -33.28 22.23
C GLN A 80 8.13 -33.66 22.93
N SER A 81 9.16 -32.81 22.84
CA SER A 81 10.48 -33.07 23.41
C SER A 81 10.52 -32.91 24.94
N ALA A 82 9.48 -32.32 25.55
CA ALA A 82 9.31 -31.98 26.96
C ALA A 82 10.20 -32.79 27.95
N GLY A 83 11.45 -32.34 28.09
CA GLY A 83 12.38 -32.80 29.12
C GLY A 83 13.28 -34.00 28.80
N GLN A 84 13.25 -34.59 27.60
CA GLN A 84 14.17 -35.73 27.32
C GLN A 84 15.64 -35.29 27.20
N ILE A 85 15.91 -34.16 26.54
CA ILE A 85 17.26 -33.59 26.43
C ILE A 85 17.15 -32.04 26.55
N PRO A 86 17.51 -31.45 27.70
CA PRO A 86 17.36 -30.01 27.95
C PRO A 86 18.05 -29.12 26.90
N VAL A 87 19.22 -29.55 26.43
CA VAL A 87 19.99 -28.84 25.39
C VAL A 87 19.20 -28.71 24.09
N VAL A 88 18.47 -29.75 23.69
CA VAL A 88 17.65 -29.74 22.46
C VAL A 88 16.50 -28.75 22.60
N SER A 89 15.83 -28.73 23.74
CA SER A 89 14.76 -27.77 24.03
C SER A 89 15.25 -26.32 24.01
N PHE A 90 16.42 -26.05 24.59
CA PHE A 90 17.06 -24.73 24.56
C PHE A 90 17.39 -24.29 23.13
N LEU A 91 18.03 -25.16 22.33
CA LEU A 91 18.39 -24.85 20.94
C LEU A 91 17.15 -24.58 20.07
N ILE A 92 16.08 -25.36 20.23
CA ILE A 92 14.82 -25.12 19.51
C ILE A 92 14.23 -23.76 19.91
N CYS A 93 14.25 -23.40 21.19
CA CYS A 93 13.77 -22.08 21.64
C CYS A 93 14.62 -20.93 21.10
N LEU A 94 15.94 -21.09 21.02
CA LEU A 94 16.85 -20.12 20.41
C LEU A 94 16.56 -19.92 18.91
N VAL A 95 16.34 -21.03 18.17
CA VAL A 95 15.95 -20.98 16.76
C VAL A 95 14.56 -20.33 16.60
N GLY A 96 13.61 -20.66 17.47
CA GLY A 96 12.29 -20.02 17.51
C GLY A 96 12.38 -18.50 17.72
N PHE A 97 13.19 -18.07 18.68
CA PHE A 97 13.45 -16.66 18.91
C PHE A 97 14.08 -15.98 17.69
N GLY A 98 15.16 -16.54 17.13
CA GLY A 98 15.80 -16.01 15.94
C GLY A 98 14.85 -15.89 14.74
N THR A 99 14.06 -16.93 14.47
CA THR A 99 13.11 -16.94 13.33
C THR A 99 11.99 -15.92 13.49
N SER A 100 11.53 -15.64 14.72
CA SER A 100 10.53 -14.61 14.98
C SER A 100 11.05 -13.18 14.79
N LEU A 101 12.33 -12.93 15.09
CA LEU A 101 12.99 -11.66 14.76
C LEU A 101 13.12 -11.49 13.24
N LEU A 102 13.52 -12.54 12.53
CA LEU A 102 13.59 -12.53 11.06
C LEU A 102 12.22 -12.29 10.42
N GLN A 103 11.16 -12.90 10.95
CA GLN A 103 9.78 -12.64 10.53
C GLN A 103 9.41 -11.17 10.71
N THR A 104 9.73 -10.58 11.86
CA THR A 104 9.47 -9.17 12.16
C THR A 104 10.20 -8.24 11.19
N ALA A 105 11.50 -8.49 10.95
CA ALA A 105 12.31 -7.71 10.01
C ALA A 105 11.79 -7.81 8.58
N MET A 106 11.43 -9.01 8.12
CA MET A 106 10.83 -9.23 6.80
C MET A 106 9.51 -8.47 6.63
N ALA A 107 8.63 -8.53 7.63
CA ALA A 107 7.36 -7.83 7.62
C ALA A 107 7.52 -6.29 7.63
N ALA A 108 8.48 -5.77 8.39
CA ALA A 108 8.82 -4.36 8.41
C ALA A 108 9.35 -3.87 7.05
N GLY A 109 10.23 -4.66 6.41
CA GLY A 109 10.73 -4.37 5.06
C GLY A 109 9.63 -4.34 4.01
N ALA A 110 8.71 -5.31 4.04
CA ALA A 110 7.55 -5.31 3.15
C ALA A 110 6.64 -4.10 3.39
N LYS A 111 6.46 -3.66 4.65
CA LYS A 111 5.68 -2.45 4.95
C LYS A 111 6.31 -1.20 4.34
N TYR A 112 7.63 -1.07 4.39
CA TYR A 112 8.34 0.04 3.75
C TYR A 112 8.06 0.08 2.23
N TRP A 113 8.23 -1.04 1.54
CA TRP A 113 7.98 -1.13 0.10
C TRP A 113 6.51 -0.90 -0.26
N GLN A 114 5.57 -1.39 0.55
CA GLN A 114 4.15 -1.09 0.34
C GLN A 114 3.87 0.41 0.42
N VAL A 115 4.43 1.11 1.41
CA VAL A 115 4.27 2.58 1.54
C VAL A 115 4.97 3.31 0.39
N HIS A 116 6.14 2.83 -0.04
CA HIS A 116 6.85 3.38 -1.19
C HIS A 116 5.98 3.35 -2.46
N TRP A 117 5.36 2.20 -2.75
CA TRP A 117 4.47 2.07 -3.90
C TRP A 117 3.17 2.86 -3.73
N GLU A 118 2.59 2.91 -2.53
CA GLU A 118 1.41 3.76 -2.25
C GLU A 118 1.69 5.24 -2.57
N ILE A 119 2.86 5.76 -2.17
CA ILE A 119 3.27 7.13 -2.49
C ILE A 119 3.47 7.34 -4.01
N ASN A 120 4.09 6.38 -4.71
CA ASN A 120 4.31 6.48 -6.15
C ASN A 120 2.99 6.39 -6.95
N THR A 121 2.05 5.54 -6.50
CA THR A 121 0.69 5.46 -7.03
C THR A 121 -0.01 6.81 -6.88
N GLN A 122 -0.03 7.39 -5.67
CA GLN A 122 -0.62 8.71 -5.40
C GLN A 122 0.02 9.83 -6.24
N ARG A 123 1.34 9.79 -6.44
CA ARG A 123 2.04 10.76 -7.32
C ARG A 123 1.55 10.65 -8.76
N SER A 124 1.37 9.44 -9.25
CA SER A 124 0.86 9.17 -10.61
C SER A 124 -0.59 9.62 -10.75
N GLU A 125 -1.44 9.37 -9.75
CA GLU A 125 -2.84 9.84 -9.68
C GLU A 125 -2.93 11.37 -9.72
N LYS A 126 -2.08 12.06 -8.94
CA LYS A 126 -2.01 13.52 -8.93
C LYS A 126 -1.51 14.08 -10.27
N ALA A 127 -0.52 13.44 -10.90
CA ALA A 127 -0.03 13.84 -12.23
C ALA A 127 -1.13 13.71 -13.29
N MET A 128 -1.83 12.57 -13.34
CA MET A 128 -2.95 12.35 -14.26
C MET A 128 -4.06 13.39 -14.05
N THR A 129 -4.44 13.65 -12.79
CA THR A 129 -5.46 14.64 -12.44
C THR A 129 -5.08 16.04 -12.92
N LYS A 130 -3.82 16.46 -12.73
CA LYS A 130 -3.31 17.76 -13.20
C LYS A 130 -3.34 17.88 -14.72
N ILE A 131 -2.93 16.84 -15.44
CA ILE A 131 -2.98 16.80 -16.91
C ILE A 131 -4.43 16.96 -17.38
N THR A 132 -5.37 16.22 -16.79
CA THR A 132 -6.79 16.34 -17.14
C THR A 132 -7.37 17.73 -16.82
N GLN A 133 -6.97 18.35 -15.72
CA GLN A 133 -7.37 19.73 -15.38
C GLN A 133 -6.83 20.76 -16.38
N TYR A 134 -5.55 20.65 -16.78
CA TYR A 134 -4.96 21.53 -17.79
C TYR A 134 -5.72 21.44 -19.12
N HIS A 135 -6.09 20.22 -19.55
CA HIS A 135 -6.91 20.02 -20.74
C HIS A 135 -8.29 20.68 -20.64
N ARG A 136 -8.92 20.65 -19.46
CA ARG A 136 -10.22 21.32 -19.27
C ARG A 136 -10.11 22.82 -19.53
N VAL A 137 -9.06 23.47 -19.03
CA VAL A 137 -8.82 24.89 -19.25
C VAL A 137 -8.51 25.18 -20.72
N LEU A 138 -7.64 24.35 -21.32
CA LEU A 138 -7.27 24.47 -22.73
C LEU A 138 -8.50 24.32 -23.65
N ARG A 139 -9.33 23.30 -23.45
CA ARG A 139 -10.60 23.09 -24.18
C ARG A 139 -11.54 24.28 -24.04
N GLY A 140 -11.67 24.85 -22.84
CA GLY A 140 -12.45 26.06 -22.61
C GLY A 140 -11.93 27.28 -23.39
N GLN A 141 -10.61 27.42 -23.54
CA GLN A 141 -10.00 28.48 -24.34
C GLN A 141 -10.18 28.25 -25.85
N LEU A 142 -10.07 27.01 -26.32
CA LEU A 142 -10.27 26.64 -27.72
C LEU A 142 -11.72 26.83 -28.16
N ASN A 143 -12.68 26.41 -27.33
CA ASN A 143 -14.10 26.60 -27.61
C ASN A 143 -14.47 28.09 -27.69
N LYS A 144 -13.91 28.93 -26.80
CA LYS A 144 -14.06 30.40 -26.87
C LYS A 144 -13.47 31.02 -28.14
N ARG A 145 -12.47 30.39 -28.75
CA ARG A 145 -11.82 30.85 -30.00
C ARG A 145 -12.47 30.26 -31.25
N GLY A 146 -13.49 29.40 -31.12
CA GLY A 146 -14.21 28.81 -32.25
C GLY A 146 -13.35 27.88 -33.12
N VAL A 147 -12.26 27.33 -32.58
CA VAL A 147 -11.37 26.42 -33.31
C VAL A 147 -11.96 25.00 -33.23
N PRO A 148 -12.40 24.40 -34.35
CA PRO A 148 -12.92 23.04 -34.33
C PRO A 148 -11.79 22.04 -34.06
N ILE A 149 -11.99 21.16 -33.08
CA ILE A 149 -11.11 20.03 -32.80
C ILE A 149 -11.77 18.78 -33.40
N ASP A 150 -10.98 17.81 -33.85
CA ASP A 150 -11.48 16.52 -34.30
C ASP A 150 -12.37 15.82 -33.25
N LYS A 151 -13.49 15.26 -33.71
CA LYS A 151 -14.54 14.65 -32.86
C LYS A 151 -14.06 13.37 -32.17
N ASP A 152 -13.19 12.58 -32.81
CA ASP A 152 -12.62 11.38 -32.20
C ASP A 152 -11.70 11.75 -31.03
N LEU A 153 -10.85 12.76 -31.21
CA LEU A 153 -10.00 13.30 -30.16
C LEU A 153 -10.80 13.85 -28.97
N GLU A 154 -11.90 14.55 -29.26
CA GLU A 154 -12.79 15.12 -28.25
C GLU A 154 -13.50 14.05 -27.41
N SER A 155 -14.04 13.01 -28.04
CA SER A 155 -14.68 11.90 -27.32
C SER A 155 -13.71 11.13 -26.43
N LYS A 156 -12.46 10.96 -26.88
CA LYS A 156 -11.37 10.34 -26.09
C LYS A 156 -11.02 11.17 -24.87
N LEU A 157 -11.12 12.50 -24.94
CA LEU A 157 -10.87 13.41 -23.82
C LEU A 157 -12.03 13.40 -22.81
N GLU A 158 -13.29 13.38 -23.26
CA GLU A 158 -14.46 13.40 -22.37
C GLU A 158 -14.60 12.15 -21.50
N ASN A 159 -14.47 10.97 -22.10
CA ASN A 159 -14.56 9.69 -21.36
C ASN A 159 -13.50 9.58 -20.24
N ARG A 160 -12.40 10.34 -20.34
CA ARG A 160 -11.30 10.34 -19.37
C ARG A 160 -11.53 11.32 -18.23
N MET A 161 -12.40 12.31 -18.39
CA MET A 161 -12.70 13.32 -17.38
C MET A 161 -13.50 12.73 -16.20
N LEU A 162 -14.42 11.80 -16.49
CA LEU A 162 -15.22 11.11 -15.47
C LEU A 162 -14.37 10.27 -14.49
N MET A 163 -13.18 9.85 -14.92
CA MET A 163 -12.27 9.06 -14.08
C MET A 163 -11.59 9.88 -12.98
N VAL A 164 -11.55 11.21 -13.08
CA VAL A 164 -10.84 12.05 -12.11
C VAL A 164 -11.44 11.96 -10.71
N HIS A 165 -12.77 11.82 -10.60
CA HIS A 165 -13.43 11.70 -9.29
C HIS A 165 -13.08 10.39 -8.55
N LEU A 166 -12.67 9.34 -9.29
CA LEU A 166 -12.26 8.06 -8.70
C LEU A 166 -10.90 8.15 -7.97
N PHE A 167 -10.10 9.18 -8.27
CA PHE A 167 -8.77 9.39 -7.69
C PHE A 167 -8.78 10.37 -6.51
N GLU A 168 -9.95 10.87 -6.10
CA GLU A 168 -10.08 11.75 -4.95
C GLU A 168 -10.09 10.93 -3.65
N GLU A 169 -9.04 11.11 -2.83
CA GLU A 169 -8.85 10.36 -1.59
C GLU A 169 -10.05 10.50 -0.64
N ASP A 170 -10.49 9.37 -0.07
CA ASP A 170 -11.57 9.30 0.93
C ASP A 170 -12.95 9.85 0.50
N SER A 171 -13.18 10.14 -0.79
CA SER A 171 -14.49 10.56 -1.33
C SER A 171 -15.65 9.64 -0.94
N ASN A 172 -15.38 8.33 -0.87
CA ASN A 172 -16.38 7.31 -0.55
C ASN A 172 -16.49 7.01 0.95
N LYS A 173 -15.75 7.67 1.83
CA LYS A 173 -15.70 7.30 3.26
C LYS A 173 -17.06 7.38 3.93
N GLU A 174 -17.81 8.47 3.72
CA GLU A 174 -19.15 8.66 4.27
C GLU A 174 -20.15 7.66 3.67
N ALA A 175 -20.04 7.38 2.37
CA ALA A 175 -20.87 6.38 1.70
C ALA A 175 -20.61 4.96 2.22
N ILE A 176 -19.34 4.60 2.46
CA ILE A 176 -18.93 3.33 3.07
C ILE A 176 -19.44 3.23 4.49
N GLU A 177 -19.29 4.28 5.29
CA GLU A 177 -19.77 4.32 6.68
C GLU A 177 -21.28 4.10 6.73
N LYS A 178 -22.03 4.85 5.92
CA LYS A 178 -23.49 4.69 5.80
C LYS A 178 -23.87 3.27 5.35
N SER A 179 -23.21 2.75 4.31
CA SER A 179 -23.46 1.38 3.83
C SER A 179 -23.19 0.30 4.88
N LEU A 180 -22.14 0.47 5.70
CA LEU A 180 -21.79 -0.47 6.77
C LEU A 180 -22.83 -0.47 7.90
N TRP A 181 -23.29 0.72 8.31
CA TRP A 181 -24.31 0.86 9.33
C TRP A 181 -25.70 0.42 8.86
N ASP A 182 -26.05 0.71 7.60
CA ASP A 182 -27.32 0.26 7.00
C ASP A 182 -27.36 -1.27 6.82
N SER A 183 -26.22 -1.89 6.46
CA SER A 183 -26.16 -3.34 6.23
C SER A 183 -26.04 -4.15 7.53
N ARG A 184 -25.35 -3.61 8.55
CA ARG A 184 -25.03 -4.33 9.80
C ARG A 184 -25.13 -3.41 11.03
N PRO A 185 -26.34 -2.97 11.41
CA PRO A 185 -26.53 -1.99 12.48
C PRO A 185 -26.08 -2.51 13.87
N TYR A 186 -26.22 -3.82 14.12
CA TYR A 186 -25.88 -4.43 15.41
C TYR A 186 -24.39 -4.79 15.59
N ALA A 187 -23.57 -4.64 14.54
CA ALA A 187 -22.16 -5.04 14.56
C ALA A 187 -21.22 -3.87 14.91
N HIS A 188 -21.51 -3.16 16.01
CA HIS A 188 -20.80 -1.91 16.37
C HIS A 188 -19.27 -2.09 16.45
N PHE A 189 -18.82 -3.18 17.06
CA PHE A 189 -17.38 -3.49 17.13
C PHE A 189 -16.79 -3.75 15.75
N THR A 190 -17.39 -4.63 14.96
CA THR A 190 -16.90 -5.00 13.63
C THR A 190 -16.84 -3.81 12.70
N ASN A 191 -17.87 -2.96 12.68
CA ASN A 191 -17.90 -1.74 11.88
C ASN A 191 -16.77 -0.78 12.30
N ARG A 192 -16.52 -0.64 13.61
CA ARG A 192 -15.40 0.14 14.13
C ARG A 192 -14.03 -0.42 13.73
N PHE A 193 -13.86 -1.75 13.68
CA PHE A 193 -12.63 -2.39 13.22
C PHE A 193 -12.41 -2.17 11.71
N ILE A 194 -13.45 -2.27 10.90
CA ILE A 194 -13.39 -2.01 9.45
C ILE A 194 -12.97 -0.55 9.20
N MET A 195 -13.61 0.40 9.89
CA MET A 195 -13.30 1.84 9.75
C MET A 195 -11.88 2.20 10.23
N ARG A 196 -11.29 1.41 11.13
CA ARG A 196 -9.88 1.58 11.55
C ARG A 196 -8.85 1.21 10.49
N LYS A 197 -9.26 0.66 9.34
CA LYS A 197 -8.41 0.34 8.17
C LYS A 197 -7.14 -0.42 8.61
N PHE A 198 -7.31 -1.53 9.34
CA PHE A 198 -6.17 -2.35 9.76
C PHE A 198 -5.34 -2.76 8.55
N SER A 199 -4.10 -2.31 8.52
CA SER A 199 -3.21 -2.56 7.40
C SER A 199 -2.76 -4.02 7.46
N SER A 200 -3.06 -4.77 6.38
CA SER A 200 -2.67 -6.18 6.23
C SER A 200 -1.18 -6.41 6.51
N SER A 201 -0.32 -5.42 6.25
CA SER A 201 1.12 -5.51 6.49
C SER A 201 1.59 -5.26 7.91
N ARG A 202 0.77 -4.68 8.81
CA ARG A 202 1.16 -4.45 10.21
C ARG A 202 0.94 -5.68 11.09
N ILE A 203 -0.01 -6.53 10.73
CA ILE A 203 -0.37 -7.73 11.52
C ILE A 203 0.81 -8.71 11.62
N PRO A 204 1.52 -9.05 10.53
CA PRO A 204 2.74 -9.87 10.58
C PRO A 204 3.83 -9.33 11.51
N ILE A 205 4.00 -8.00 11.58
CA ILE A 205 5.00 -7.35 12.44
C ILE A 205 4.65 -7.62 13.91
N TYR A 206 3.39 -7.36 14.29
CA TYR A 206 2.94 -7.59 15.66
C TYR A 206 2.99 -9.08 16.04
N ALA A 207 2.63 -9.97 15.11
CA ALA A 207 2.71 -11.41 15.32
C ALA A 207 4.16 -11.86 15.56
N GLY A 208 5.11 -11.39 14.74
CA GLY A 208 6.53 -11.68 14.90
C GLY A 208 7.07 -11.20 16.26
N ILE A 209 6.78 -9.96 16.66
CA ILE A 209 7.20 -9.41 17.95
C ILE A 209 6.61 -10.22 19.11
N PHE A 210 5.32 -10.54 19.04
CA PHE A 210 4.66 -11.34 20.07
C PHE A 210 5.31 -12.72 20.20
N LEU A 211 5.57 -13.39 19.08
CA LEU A 211 6.22 -14.69 19.05
C LEU A 211 7.66 -14.61 19.55
N SER A 212 8.39 -13.52 19.29
CA SER A 212 9.71 -13.28 19.89
C SER A 212 9.65 -13.21 21.40
N ILE A 213 8.67 -12.53 21.97
CA ILE A 213 8.49 -12.47 23.43
C ILE A 213 8.20 -13.87 23.98
N VAL A 214 7.29 -14.62 23.35
CA VAL A 214 6.96 -16.00 23.77
C VAL A 214 8.19 -16.90 23.72
N TRP A 215 8.93 -16.92 22.61
CA TRP A 215 10.13 -17.73 22.47
C TRP A 215 11.24 -17.32 23.44
N PHE A 216 11.40 -16.02 23.70
CA PHE A 216 12.34 -15.52 24.68
C PHE A 216 11.99 -15.98 26.10
N LEU A 217 10.70 -15.92 26.48
CA LEU A 217 10.23 -16.42 27.78
C LEU A 217 10.42 -17.93 27.90
N LEU A 218 10.12 -18.71 26.85
CA LEU A 218 10.38 -20.15 26.83
C LEU A 218 11.87 -20.47 26.98
N MET A 219 12.73 -19.75 26.25
CA MET A 219 14.18 -19.89 26.35
C MET A 219 14.69 -19.58 27.76
N LEU A 220 14.18 -18.51 28.39
CA LEU A 220 14.51 -18.18 29.78
C LEU A 220 14.07 -19.29 30.75
N CYS A 221 12.89 -19.89 30.56
CA CYS A 221 12.42 -21.01 31.37
C CYS A 221 13.27 -22.28 31.19
N THR A 222 13.99 -22.43 30.08
CA THR A 222 14.91 -23.57 29.88
C THR A 222 16.27 -23.39 30.55
N VAL A 223 16.63 -22.17 30.97
CA VAL A 223 17.89 -21.90 31.68
C VAL A 223 17.62 -21.92 33.18
N ARG A 224 18.18 -22.89 33.89
CA ARG A 224 18.19 -22.86 35.37
C ARG A 224 19.29 -21.93 35.83
N PHE A 225 18.92 -20.76 36.34
CA PHE A 225 19.83 -19.91 37.10
C PHE A 225 19.80 -20.38 38.57
N GLU A 226 20.96 -20.75 39.13
CA GLU A 226 21.07 -21.02 40.56
C GLU A 226 20.64 -19.77 41.35
N GLY A 227 19.46 -19.84 42.00
CA GLY A 227 18.86 -18.74 42.76
C GLY A 227 17.63 -18.08 42.13
N LEU A 228 17.27 -18.40 40.89
CA LEU A 228 16.11 -17.83 40.19
C LEU A 228 15.28 -18.96 39.54
N ASP A 229 14.84 -19.93 40.35
CA ASP A 229 13.84 -20.90 39.92
C ASP A 229 12.50 -20.17 39.70
N TRP A 230 12.24 -19.73 38.46
CA TRP A 230 10.94 -19.22 38.05
C TRP A 230 9.91 -20.36 38.14
N LYS A 231 9.34 -20.53 39.32
CA LYS A 231 8.14 -21.35 39.49
C LYS A 231 7.02 -20.71 38.67
N VAL A 232 6.37 -21.51 37.83
CA VAL A 232 5.12 -21.11 37.17
C VAL A 232 4.15 -20.66 38.26
N LEU A 233 3.49 -19.52 38.07
CA LEU A 233 2.50 -19.02 39.03
C LEU A 233 1.45 -20.10 39.29
N ASP A 234 1.15 -20.38 40.56
CA ASP A 234 0.27 -21.47 41.00
C ASP A 234 -1.16 -21.41 40.41
N PHE A 235 -1.56 -20.25 39.86
CA PHE A 235 -2.81 -20.06 39.13
C PHE A 235 -2.83 -20.68 37.72
N ILE A 236 -1.67 -20.90 37.10
CA ILE A 236 -1.56 -21.54 35.78
C ILE A 236 -1.51 -23.06 35.99
N THR A 237 -2.65 -23.63 36.37
CA THR A 237 -2.82 -25.08 36.38
C THR A 237 -2.99 -25.54 34.94
N GLY A 238 -2.08 -26.38 34.45
CA GLY A 238 -2.22 -27.03 33.15
C GLY A 238 -3.54 -27.80 33.03
N PHE A 239 -3.90 -28.24 31.82
CA PHE A 239 -5.14 -28.99 31.62
C PHE A 239 -5.17 -30.25 32.52
N PRO A 240 -6.27 -30.48 33.27
CA PRO A 240 -6.37 -31.64 34.13
C PRO A 240 -6.24 -32.90 33.27
N ARG A 241 -5.23 -33.73 33.57
CA ARG A 241 -5.17 -35.10 33.04
C ARG A 241 -6.40 -35.81 33.57
N LYS A 242 -7.40 -36.05 32.72
CA LYS A 242 -8.39 -37.09 33.02
C LYS A 242 -7.62 -38.40 33.07
N LEU A 243 -7.47 -38.92 34.28
CA LEU A 243 -7.09 -40.30 34.57
C LEU A 243 -8.07 -41.27 33.89
#